data_AF-A0A368VQU5-F1
#
_entry.id   AF-A0A368VQU5-F1
#
_cell.length_a   1.000
_cell.length_b   1.000
_cell.length_c   1.000
_cell.angle_alpha   90.00
_cell.angle_beta   90.00
_cell.angle_gamma   90.00
#
_symmetry.space_group_name_H-M   'P 1'
#
loop_
_entity.id
_entity.type
_entity.pdbx_description
1 polymer ?
#
loop_
_entity_poly.entity_id
_entity_poly.type
_entity_poly.pdbx_seq_one_letter_code
_entity_poly.pdbx_strand_id
1 'polypeptide(L)'
;MLIISIIAALAAGACFAAGGVLQQREASTAPEGESLSPRLLLDLARDKVWLGGIAATAGSFLFKAIALAFGPLTLVQPLIVSELLFAVPVSVRRHRLRLGPREWSGIVAVGGGLILGIIAASPSRGDVLPPLSSWAAMLGAIVVLMAVSLLIGRRLSGPARASTFALAAVALLATQSALLAATVALFKQGIVTAFTAWQPYAMAVTSIVGLMLVQSAYQAGPLAASMPVMDTANPVISIAIGVLVFGESINTGVWHLAGAAGGLALLLTGIIVVDTSPLVHRVQQVEQQQQAETDEQDR
;
A
#
# COMPACT_ATOMS: atom_id res chain seq x y z
N MET A 1 -13.38 2.11 -20.37
CA MET A 1 -13.36 2.46 -18.94
C MET A 1 -12.35 1.62 -18.17
N LEU A 2 -12.39 0.28 -18.21
CA LEU A 2 -11.40 -0.57 -17.52
C LEU A 2 -9.94 -0.31 -17.92
N ILE A 3 -9.66 -0.08 -19.21
CA ILE A 3 -8.30 0.24 -19.67
C ILE A 3 -7.75 1.51 -18.99
N ILE A 4 -8.58 2.55 -18.85
CA ILE A 4 -8.21 3.78 -18.13
C ILE A 4 -7.87 3.46 -16.68
N SER A 5 -8.69 2.62 -16.03
CA SER A 5 -8.44 2.18 -14.67
C SER A 5 -7.13 1.41 -14.52
N ILE A 6 -6.82 0.52 -15.46
CA ILE A 6 -5.60 -0.28 -15.43
C ILE A 6 -4.38 0.62 -15.61
N ILE A 7 -4.38 1.49 -16.63
CA ILE A 7 -3.29 2.41 -16.89
C ILE A 7 -3.08 3.35 -15.69
N ALA A 8 -4.17 3.89 -15.12
CA ALA A 8 -4.09 4.75 -13.96
C ALA A 8 -3.60 3.99 -12.71
N ALA A 9 -4.02 2.75 -12.47
CA ALA A 9 -3.53 1.96 -11.34
C ALA A 9 -2.03 1.64 -11.47
N LEU A 10 -1.56 1.29 -12.67
CA LEU A 10 -0.14 1.06 -12.94
C LEU A 10 0.68 2.35 -12.80
N ALA A 11 0.16 3.48 -13.29
CA ALA A 11 0.78 4.78 -13.09
C ALA A 11 0.83 5.17 -11.60
N ALA A 12 -0.23 4.85 -10.84
CA ALA A 12 -0.26 5.07 -9.40
C ALA A 12 0.84 4.27 -8.70
N GLY A 13 1.00 2.98 -9.04
CA GLY A 13 2.06 2.15 -8.50
C GLY A 13 3.47 2.63 -8.90
N ALA A 14 3.67 3.04 -10.15
CA ALA A 14 4.95 3.58 -10.61
C ALA A 14 5.31 4.91 -9.89
N CYS A 15 4.34 5.80 -9.72
CA CYS A 15 4.50 7.03 -8.95
C CYS A 15 4.77 6.75 -7.47
N PHE A 16 4.13 5.74 -6.89
CA PHE A 16 4.36 5.34 -5.50
C PHE A 16 5.79 4.81 -5.31
N ALA A 17 6.23 3.90 -6.19
CA ALA A 17 7.59 3.39 -6.22
C ALA A 17 8.63 4.51 -6.35
N ALA A 18 8.41 5.45 -7.28
CA ALA A 18 9.30 6.60 -7.45
C ALA A 18 9.33 7.49 -6.19
N GLY A 19 8.17 7.78 -5.60
CA GLY A 19 8.06 8.55 -4.36
C GLY A 19 8.80 7.90 -3.20
N GLY A 20 8.63 6.58 -3.02
CA GLY A 20 9.33 5.80 -2.02
C GLY A 20 10.85 5.87 -2.18
N VAL A 21 11.36 5.64 -3.40
CA VAL A 21 12.81 5.69 -3.67
C VAL A 21 13.40 7.10 -3.42
N LEU A 22 12.69 8.16 -3.83
CA LEU A 22 13.14 9.54 -3.64
C LEU A 22 13.12 9.94 -2.16
N GLN A 23 12.06 9.59 -1.43
CA GLN A 23 11.97 9.88 0.01
C GLN A 23 12.99 9.06 0.82
N GLN A 24 13.22 7.80 0.45
CA GLN A 24 14.25 6.96 1.03
C GLN A 24 15.66 7.54 0.85
N ARG A 25 15.92 8.22 -0.28
CA ARG A 25 17.20 8.92 -0.50
C ARG A 25 17.46 10.02 0.51
N GLU A 26 16.46 10.86 0.72
CA GLU A 26 16.62 12.03 1.59
C GLU A 26 16.62 11.61 3.07
N ALA A 27 15.85 10.58 3.42
CA ALA A 27 15.89 9.98 4.76
C ALA A 27 17.28 9.39 5.10
N SER A 28 18.01 8.84 4.12
CA SER A 28 19.37 8.31 4.34
C SER A 28 20.45 9.40 4.44
N THR A 29 20.14 10.66 4.16
CA THR A 29 21.10 11.79 4.17
C THR A 29 20.77 12.86 5.21
N ALA A 30 19.67 12.72 5.96
CA ALA A 30 19.26 13.67 6.98
C ALA A 30 20.07 13.48 8.29
N PRO A 31 20.58 14.56 8.91
CA PRO A 31 21.32 14.48 10.19
C PRO A 31 20.46 13.90 11.33
N GLU A 32 21.09 13.14 12.23
CA GLU A 32 20.40 12.59 13.39
C GLU A 32 20.03 13.66 14.45
N GLY A 33 18.96 13.40 15.20
CA GLY A 33 18.52 14.23 16.34
C GLY A 33 17.46 15.30 16.02
N GLU A 34 17.18 15.57 14.74
CA GLU A 34 16.12 16.48 14.31
C GLU A 34 14.85 15.76 13.80
N SER A 35 14.62 14.52 14.20
CA SER A 35 13.39 13.79 13.84
C SER A 35 12.14 14.59 14.24
N LEU A 36 11.38 15.03 13.24
CA LEU A 36 10.18 15.88 13.37
C LEU A 36 10.44 17.31 13.87
N SER A 37 11.65 17.85 13.73
CA SER A 37 11.92 19.26 13.98
C SER A 37 11.22 20.12 12.90
N PRO A 38 10.54 21.23 13.27
CA PRO A 38 9.98 22.15 12.29
C PRO A 38 11.03 22.74 11.33
N ARG A 39 12.30 22.78 11.76
CA ARG A 39 13.43 23.25 10.95
C ARG A 39 13.82 22.22 9.89
N LEU A 40 13.91 20.95 10.28
CA LEU A 40 14.12 19.84 9.35
C LEU A 40 13.01 19.81 8.29
N LEU A 41 11.75 19.97 8.68
CA LEU A 41 10.64 20.05 7.71
C LEU A 41 10.78 21.24 6.73
N LEU A 42 11.26 22.39 7.20
CA LEU A 42 11.53 23.56 6.35
C LEU A 42 12.73 23.36 5.42
N ASP A 43 13.77 22.66 5.88
CA ASP A 43 14.96 22.37 5.10
C ASP A 43 14.68 21.30 4.03
N LEU A 44 13.93 20.24 4.37
CA LEU A 44 13.44 19.29 3.37
C LEU A 44 12.49 19.95 2.37
N ALA A 45 11.67 20.92 2.79
CA ALA A 45 10.82 21.68 1.87
C ALA A 45 11.60 22.52 0.84
N ARG A 46 12.91 22.69 1.00
CA ARG A 46 13.80 23.32 0.01
C ARG A 46 14.53 22.29 -0.84
N ASP A 47 14.53 21.02 -0.45
CA ASP A 47 15.16 19.95 -1.20
C ASP A 47 14.29 19.53 -2.40
N LYS A 48 14.87 19.63 -3.60
CA LYS A 48 14.17 19.34 -4.86
C LYS A 48 13.88 17.86 -5.05
N VAL A 49 14.70 16.98 -4.49
CA VAL A 49 14.52 15.52 -4.53
C VAL A 49 13.39 15.12 -3.58
N TRP A 50 13.35 15.70 -2.38
CA TRP A 50 12.26 15.49 -1.43
C TRP A 50 10.91 15.99 -1.98
N LEU A 51 10.89 17.21 -2.52
CA LEU A 51 9.70 17.74 -3.20
C LEU A 51 9.27 16.86 -4.39
N GLY A 52 10.24 16.30 -5.13
CA GLY A 52 9.99 15.31 -6.16
C GLY A 52 9.33 14.04 -5.62
N GLY A 53 9.78 13.56 -4.45
CA GLY A 53 9.20 12.43 -3.74
C GLY A 53 7.76 12.70 -3.29
N ILE A 54 7.48 13.88 -2.75
CA ILE A 54 6.11 14.30 -2.40
C ILE A 54 5.23 14.40 -3.63
N ALA A 55 5.72 15.04 -4.70
CA ALA A 55 4.98 15.17 -5.95
C ALA A 55 4.64 13.80 -6.55
N ALA A 56 5.57 12.84 -6.50
CA ALA A 56 5.33 11.48 -6.93
C ALA A 56 4.27 10.77 -6.06
N THR A 57 4.33 10.89 -4.73
CA THR A 57 3.29 10.35 -3.84
C THR A 57 1.92 10.99 -4.09
N ALA A 58 1.87 12.32 -4.23
CA ALA A 58 0.62 13.02 -4.57
C ALA A 58 0.06 12.57 -5.93
N GLY A 59 0.94 12.40 -6.93
CA GLY A 59 0.61 11.82 -8.23
C GLY A 59 0.04 10.41 -8.11
N SER A 60 0.61 9.57 -7.25
CA SER A 60 0.09 8.22 -6.98
C SER A 60 -1.34 8.26 -6.45
N PHE A 61 -1.63 9.12 -5.47
CA PHE A 61 -2.99 9.30 -4.95
C PHE A 61 -3.96 9.79 -6.02
N LEU A 62 -3.54 10.73 -6.87
CA LEU A 62 -4.36 11.23 -7.98
C LEU A 62 -4.68 10.11 -8.98
N PHE A 63 -3.67 9.35 -9.41
CA PHE A 63 -3.87 8.24 -10.33
C PHE A 63 -4.70 7.12 -9.72
N LYS A 64 -4.53 6.85 -8.42
CA LYS A 64 -5.38 5.92 -7.68
C LYS A 64 -6.84 6.39 -7.65
N ALA A 65 -7.09 7.67 -7.42
CA ALA A 65 -8.43 8.25 -7.48
C ALA A 65 -9.04 8.10 -8.88
N ILE A 66 -8.26 8.36 -9.94
CA ILE A 66 -8.68 8.13 -11.33
C ILE A 66 -8.98 6.65 -11.57
N ALA A 67 -8.13 5.74 -11.11
CA ALA A 67 -8.33 4.30 -11.25
C ALA A 67 -9.66 3.88 -10.59
N LEU A 68 -9.88 4.28 -9.34
CA LEU A 68 -11.14 4.04 -8.62
C LEU A 68 -12.33 4.82 -9.21
N ALA A 69 -12.09 5.85 -10.03
CA ALA A 69 -13.14 6.51 -10.79
C ALA A 69 -13.65 5.66 -11.95
N PHE A 70 -12.81 4.77 -12.52
CA PHE A 70 -13.14 3.99 -13.73
C PHE A 70 -13.12 2.45 -13.59
N GLY A 71 -12.55 1.89 -12.53
CA GLY A 71 -12.54 0.44 -12.25
C GLY A 71 -12.98 0.07 -10.82
N PRO A 72 -13.17 -1.22 -10.56
CA PRO A 72 -13.55 -1.73 -9.24
C PRO A 72 -12.35 -1.79 -8.27
N LEU A 73 -12.61 -1.69 -6.97
CA LEU A 73 -11.62 -1.77 -5.89
C LEU A 73 -10.86 -3.10 -5.92
N THR A 74 -11.57 -4.21 -6.20
CA THR A 74 -11.03 -5.56 -6.40
C THR A 74 -9.98 -5.65 -7.51
N LEU A 75 -10.03 -4.77 -8.51
CA LEU A 75 -9.03 -4.67 -9.59
C LEU A 75 -7.91 -3.70 -9.24
N VAL A 76 -8.27 -2.50 -8.76
CA VAL A 76 -7.33 -1.39 -8.60
C VAL A 76 -6.27 -1.70 -7.53
N GLN A 77 -6.66 -2.31 -6.43
CA GLN A 77 -5.77 -2.48 -5.28
C GLN A 77 -4.66 -3.50 -5.54
N PRO A 78 -4.93 -4.69 -6.12
CA PRO A 78 -3.86 -5.57 -6.57
C PRO A 78 -2.95 -4.94 -7.63
N LEU A 79 -3.51 -4.16 -8.57
CA LEU A 79 -2.69 -3.48 -9.59
C LEU A 79 -1.74 -2.45 -9.01
N ILE A 80 -2.14 -1.74 -7.94
CA ILE A 80 -1.23 -0.78 -7.29
C ILE A 80 -0.04 -1.51 -6.65
N VAL A 81 -0.24 -2.71 -6.11
CA VAL A 81 0.86 -3.55 -5.58
C VAL A 81 1.88 -3.94 -6.66
N SER A 82 1.54 -3.79 -7.94
CA SER A 82 2.54 -3.90 -9.01
C SER A 82 3.63 -2.83 -8.94
N GLU A 83 3.54 -1.85 -8.04
CA GLU A 83 4.63 -0.94 -7.70
C GLU A 83 5.94 -1.66 -7.41
N LEU A 84 5.90 -2.87 -6.84
CA LEU A 84 7.09 -3.71 -6.60
C LEU A 84 7.84 -4.02 -7.90
N LEU A 85 7.12 -4.17 -9.02
CA LEU A 85 7.70 -4.39 -10.35
C LEU A 85 8.48 -3.17 -10.86
N PHE A 86 8.19 -1.98 -10.33
CA PHE A 86 8.90 -0.74 -10.64
C PHE A 86 9.97 -0.40 -9.60
N ALA A 87 9.66 -0.58 -8.31
CA ALA A 87 10.53 -0.26 -7.18
C ALA A 87 11.80 -1.09 -7.19
N VAL A 88 11.68 -2.41 -7.41
CA VAL A 88 12.81 -3.34 -7.34
C VAL A 88 13.88 -3.03 -8.42
N PRO A 89 13.54 -2.90 -9.72
CA PRO A 89 14.53 -2.53 -10.74
C PRO A 89 15.20 -1.18 -10.48
N VAL A 90 14.43 -0.18 -10.01
CA VAL A 90 14.95 1.15 -9.69
C VAL A 90 15.96 1.07 -8.54
N SER A 91 15.61 0.36 -7.46
CA SER A 91 16.49 0.14 -6.30
C SER A 91 17.78 -0.57 -6.70
N VAL A 92 17.69 -1.66 -7.45
CA VAL A 92 18.86 -2.43 -7.92
C VAL A 92 19.81 -1.56 -8.75
N ARG A 93 19.25 -0.75 -9.67
CA ARG A 93 20.05 0.15 -10.51
C ARG A 93 20.76 1.22 -9.69
N ARG A 94 20.09 1.75 -8.67
CA ARG A 94 20.64 2.80 -7.79
C ARG A 94 21.77 2.28 -6.90
N HIS A 95 21.58 1.13 -6.26
CA HIS A 95 22.59 0.54 -5.37
C HIS A 95 23.62 -0.32 -6.11
N ARG A 96 23.59 -0.34 -7.45
CA ARG A 96 24.47 -1.15 -8.31
C ARG A 96 24.50 -2.63 -7.94
N LEU A 97 23.37 -3.14 -7.43
CA LEU A 97 23.19 -4.54 -7.08
C LEU A 97 22.81 -5.35 -8.33
N ARG A 98 22.74 -6.67 -8.20
CA ARG A 98 22.22 -7.56 -9.24
C ARG A 98 21.03 -8.34 -8.69
N LEU A 99 19.97 -8.44 -9.50
CA LEU A 99 18.82 -9.28 -9.18
C LEU A 99 19.25 -10.75 -9.13
N GLY A 100 18.95 -11.40 -8.01
CA GLY A 100 19.11 -12.84 -7.89
C GLY A 100 17.94 -13.59 -8.53
N PRO A 101 18.05 -14.93 -8.63
CA PRO A 101 16.99 -15.78 -9.15
C PRO A 101 15.72 -15.72 -8.28
N ARG A 102 15.87 -15.50 -6.97
CA ARG A 102 14.73 -15.35 -6.04
C ARG A 102 13.92 -14.10 -6.35
N GLU A 103 14.56 -12.95 -6.52
CA GLU A 103 13.86 -11.70 -6.82
C GLU A 103 13.20 -11.74 -8.19
N TRP A 104 13.85 -12.36 -9.18
CA TRP A 104 13.23 -12.61 -10.48
C TRP A 104 11.99 -13.50 -10.36
N SER A 105 12.07 -14.60 -9.60
CA SER A 105 10.92 -15.47 -9.39
C SER A 105 9.76 -14.74 -8.71
N GLY A 106 10.05 -13.88 -7.73
CA GLY A 106 9.06 -13.03 -7.06
C GLY A 106 8.39 -12.04 -8.01
N ILE A 107 9.18 -11.29 -8.80
CA ILE A 107 8.67 -10.35 -9.83
C ILE A 107 7.75 -11.06 -10.83
N VAL A 108 8.19 -12.22 -11.35
CA VAL A 108 7.40 -13.02 -12.30
C VAL A 108 6.12 -13.55 -11.64
N ALA A 109 6.18 -13.98 -10.37
CA ALA A 109 5.01 -14.43 -9.62
C ALA A 109 4.01 -13.29 -9.37
N VAL A 110 4.46 -12.09 -8.98
CA VAL A 110 3.59 -10.91 -8.84
C VAL A 110 2.89 -10.59 -10.15
N GLY A 111 3.65 -10.45 -11.25
CA GLY A 111 3.08 -10.12 -12.56
C GLY A 111 2.14 -11.21 -13.08
N GLY A 112 2.56 -12.48 -13.01
CA GLY A 112 1.77 -13.63 -13.44
C GLY A 112 0.50 -13.83 -12.61
N GLY A 113 0.61 -13.66 -11.29
CA GLY A 113 -0.52 -13.74 -10.36
C GLY A 113 -1.57 -12.66 -10.60
N LEU A 114 -1.13 -11.43 -10.86
CA LEU A 114 -2.03 -10.33 -11.24
C LEU A 114 -2.76 -10.63 -12.55
N ILE A 115 -2.02 -11.01 -13.61
CA ILE A 115 -2.61 -11.31 -14.92
C ILE A 115 -3.62 -12.45 -14.80
N LEU A 116 -3.22 -13.56 -14.18
CA LEU A 116 -4.09 -14.72 -13.99
C LEU A 116 -5.31 -14.38 -13.14
N GLY A 117 -5.09 -13.72 -12.01
CA GLY A 117 -6.15 -13.34 -11.07
C GLY A 117 -7.19 -12.42 -11.71
N ILE A 118 -6.74 -11.41 -12.45
CA ILE A 118 -7.63 -10.44 -13.10
C ILE A 118 -8.41 -11.08 -14.24
N ILE A 119 -7.75 -11.87 -15.10
CA ILE A 119 -8.41 -12.55 -16.22
C ILE A 119 -9.45 -13.55 -15.69
N ALA A 120 -9.10 -14.33 -14.66
CA ALA A 120 -9.99 -15.33 -14.10
C ALA A 120 -11.14 -14.71 -13.30
N ALA A 121 -10.87 -13.72 -12.43
CA ALA A 121 -11.89 -13.07 -11.62
C ALA A 121 -12.85 -12.20 -12.46
N SER A 122 -12.37 -11.63 -13.58
CA SER A 122 -13.14 -10.72 -14.44
C SER A 122 -13.93 -9.67 -13.63
N PRO A 123 -13.25 -8.87 -12.78
CA PRO A 123 -13.91 -8.04 -11.79
C PRO A 123 -14.75 -6.95 -12.47
N SER A 124 -15.98 -6.78 -11.98
CA SER A 124 -16.88 -5.75 -12.45
C SER A 124 -17.37 -4.87 -11.30
N ARG A 125 -17.76 -3.64 -11.64
CA ARG A 125 -18.18 -2.65 -10.65
C ARG A 125 -19.52 -3.03 -10.03
N GLY A 126 -19.60 -2.87 -8.71
CA GLY A 126 -20.86 -2.85 -8.00
C GLY A 126 -21.30 -1.42 -7.66
N ASP A 127 -22.02 -1.29 -6.54
CA ASP A 127 -22.55 -0.04 -6.02
C ASP A 127 -21.45 0.87 -5.49
N VAL A 128 -21.27 2.02 -6.14
CA VAL A 128 -20.25 3.01 -5.78
C VAL A 128 -20.58 3.80 -4.51
N LEU A 129 -21.83 3.71 -4.03
CA LEU A 129 -22.31 4.29 -2.77
C LEU A 129 -23.10 3.25 -1.97
N PRO A 130 -22.42 2.36 -1.24
CA PRO A 130 -23.07 1.34 -0.44
C PRO A 130 -24.00 1.92 0.63
N PRO A 131 -25.04 1.18 1.05
CA PRO A 131 -25.91 1.62 2.14
C PRO A 131 -25.13 1.72 3.47
N LEU A 132 -25.64 2.54 4.39
CA LEU A 132 -24.99 2.80 5.68
C LEU A 132 -24.80 1.53 6.51
N SER A 133 -25.69 0.54 6.37
CA SER A 133 -25.57 -0.77 7.05
C SER A 133 -24.32 -1.54 6.61
N SER A 134 -23.99 -1.53 5.32
CA SER A 134 -22.77 -2.17 4.79
C SER A 134 -21.53 -1.45 5.28
N TRP A 135 -21.54 -0.11 5.34
CA TRP A 135 -20.47 0.67 5.94
C TRP A 135 -20.29 0.38 7.43
N ALA A 136 -21.38 0.34 8.20
CA ALA A 136 -21.34 0.05 9.63
C ALA A 136 -20.78 -1.36 9.90
N ALA A 137 -21.22 -2.36 9.14
CA ALA A 137 -20.69 -3.72 9.24
C ALA A 137 -19.19 -3.78 8.90
N MET A 138 -18.78 -3.14 7.80
CA MET A 138 -17.37 -3.08 7.40
C MET A 138 -16.50 -2.37 8.44
N LEU A 139 -16.88 -1.16 8.86
CA LEU A 139 -16.14 -0.38 9.85
C LEU A 139 -16.08 -1.12 11.18
N GLY A 140 -17.18 -1.76 11.60
CA GLY A 140 -17.21 -2.61 12.79
C GLY A 140 -16.21 -3.78 12.69
N ALA A 141 -16.19 -4.50 11.57
CA ALA A 141 -15.25 -5.59 11.34
C ALA A 141 -13.79 -5.13 11.33
N ILE A 142 -13.50 -3.99 10.70
CA ILE A 142 -12.15 -3.39 10.67
C ILE A 142 -11.72 -2.93 12.07
N VAL A 143 -12.61 -2.30 12.84
CA VAL A 143 -12.32 -1.90 14.23
C VAL A 143 -12.03 -3.12 15.09
N VAL A 144 -12.80 -4.20 14.96
CA VAL A 144 -12.54 -5.46 15.68
C VAL A 144 -11.19 -6.05 15.27
N LEU A 145 -10.90 -6.14 13.97
CA LEU A 145 -9.62 -6.65 13.46
C LEU A 145 -8.44 -5.83 14.01
N MET A 146 -8.56 -4.50 13.98
CA MET A 146 -7.56 -3.59 14.51
C MET A 146 -7.39 -3.77 16.02
N ALA A 147 -8.48 -3.78 16.78
CA ALA A 147 -8.45 -3.93 18.23
C ALA A 147 -7.81 -5.27 18.63
N VAL A 148 -8.21 -6.38 18.00
CA VAL A 148 -7.64 -7.71 18.24
C VAL A 148 -6.15 -7.73 17.90
N SER A 149 -5.76 -7.22 16.73
CA SER A 149 -4.36 -7.17 16.30
C SER A 149 -3.50 -6.35 17.26
N LEU A 150 -3.97 -5.18 17.68
CA LEU A 150 -3.26 -4.33 18.63
C LEU A 150 -3.19 -4.94 20.03
N LEU A 151 -4.27 -5.57 20.52
CA LEU A 151 -4.30 -6.23 21.82
C LEU A 151 -3.34 -7.43 21.87
N ILE A 152 -3.30 -8.24 20.81
CA ILE A 152 -2.32 -9.32 20.66
C ILE A 152 -0.92 -8.72 20.59
N GLY A 153 -0.72 -7.70 19.76
CA GLY A 153 0.58 -7.04 19.59
C GLY A 153 1.16 -6.48 20.88
N ARG A 154 0.33 -5.99 21.81
CA ARG A 154 0.77 -5.54 23.15
C ARG A 154 1.35 -6.65 24.01
N ARG A 155 1.05 -7.92 23.71
CA ARG A 155 1.60 -9.10 24.41
C ARG A 155 2.80 -9.70 23.71
N LEU A 156 3.11 -9.27 22.48
CA LEU A 156 4.20 -9.77 21.67
C LEU A 156 5.40 -8.82 21.71
N SER A 157 6.55 -9.33 21.27
CA SER A 157 7.78 -8.56 21.12
C SER A 157 8.46 -8.88 19.79
N GLY A 158 9.29 -7.95 19.31
CA GLY A 158 10.07 -8.13 18.10
C GLY A 158 9.21 -8.30 16.83
N PRO A 159 9.60 -9.19 15.89
CA PRO A 159 8.94 -9.34 14.59
C PRO A 159 7.43 -9.56 14.66
N ALA A 160 6.96 -10.39 15.60
CA ALA A 160 5.54 -10.71 15.70
C ALA A 160 4.68 -9.51 16.11
N ARG A 161 5.22 -8.62 16.97
CA ARG A 161 4.54 -7.36 17.32
C ARG A 161 4.45 -6.45 16.10
N ALA A 162 5.53 -6.30 15.35
CA ALA A 162 5.59 -5.50 14.14
C ALA A 162 4.53 -5.95 13.11
N SER A 163 4.45 -7.25 12.84
CA SER A 163 3.43 -7.85 11.95
C SER A 163 1.99 -7.59 12.40
N THR A 164 1.68 -7.68 13.70
CA THR A 164 0.32 -7.39 14.19
C THR A 164 -0.06 -5.92 14.07
N PHE A 165 0.89 -5.00 14.31
CA PHE A 165 0.65 -3.57 14.10
C PHE A 165 0.51 -3.24 12.61
N ALA A 166 1.29 -3.90 11.76
CA ALA A 166 1.18 -3.79 10.30
C ALA A 166 -0.21 -4.24 9.79
N LEU A 167 -0.75 -5.33 10.34
CA LEU A 167 -2.10 -5.80 10.00
C LEU A 167 -3.19 -4.80 10.43
N ALA A 168 -3.04 -4.17 11.59
CA ALA A 168 -3.97 -3.11 12.02
C ALA A 168 -3.87 -1.88 11.10
N ALA A 169 -2.65 -1.47 10.76
CA ALA A 169 -2.41 -0.34 9.86
C ALA A 169 -3.04 -0.55 8.48
N VAL A 170 -2.79 -1.72 7.88
CA VAL A 170 -3.22 -2.00 6.52
C VAL A 170 -4.74 -2.19 6.40
N ALA A 171 -5.41 -2.70 7.45
CA ALA A 171 -6.87 -2.74 7.49
C ALA A 171 -7.47 -1.32 7.38
N LEU A 172 -6.82 -0.34 8.03
CA LEU A 172 -7.23 1.05 7.96
C LEU A 172 -6.91 1.69 6.60
N LEU A 173 -5.78 1.35 5.98
CA LEU A 173 -5.43 1.82 4.64
C LEU A 173 -6.32 1.22 3.53
N ALA A 174 -6.76 -0.02 3.69
CA ALA A 174 -7.77 -0.63 2.81
C ALA A 174 -9.10 0.11 2.95
N THR A 175 -9.51 0.45 4.18
CA THR A 175 -10.68 1.28 4.47
C THR A 175 -10.58 2.67 3.84
N GLN A 176 -9.41 3.32 3.94
CA GLN A 176 -9.13 4.60 3.26
C GLN A 176 -9.34 4.49 1.76
N SER A 177 -8.94 3.38 1.13
CA SER A 177 -9.07 3.16 -0.31
C SER A 177 -10.54 3.00 -0.74
N ALA A 178 -11.35 2.32 0.08
CA ALA A 178 -12.79 2.26 -0.09
C ALA A 178 -13.45 3.65 0.07
N LEU A 179 -13.05 4.42 1.08
CA LEU A 179 -13.54 5.79 1.29
C LEU A 179 -13.14 6.72 0.14
N LEU A 180 -11.95 6.54 -0.44
CA LEU A 180 -11.52 7.26 -1.64
C LEU A 180 -12.41 6.91 -2.85
N ALA A 181 -12.73 5.64 -3.06
CA ALA A 181 -13.62 5.22 -4.14
C ALA A 181 -15.01 5.88 -4.01
N ALA A 182 -15.60 5.85 -2.81
CA ALA A 182 -16.87 6.49 -2.52
C ALA A 182 -16.80 8.03 -2.65
N THR A 183 -15.71 8.64 -2.18
CA THR A 183 -15.46 10.09 -2.30
C THR A 183 -15.39 10.51 -3.77
N VAL A 184 -14.65 9.79 -4.59
CA VAL A 184 -14.58 10.03 -6.04
C VAL A 184 -15.97 9.89 -6.69
N ALA A 185 -16.77 8.91 -6.27
CA ALA A 185 -18.14 8.76 -6.76
C ALA A 185 -19.03 9.95 -6.37
N LEU A 186 -18.90 10.48 -5.14
CA LEU A 186 -19.63 11.67 -4.69
C LEU A 186 -19.24 12.92 -5.47
N PHE A 187 -17.95 13.11 -5.76
CA PHE A 187 -17.50 14.24 -6.58
C PHE A 187 -18.10 14.22 -8.00
N LYS A 188 -18.40 13.03 -8.55
CA LYS A 188 -19.12 12.91 -9.83
C LYS A 188 -20.59 13.33 -9.74
N GLN A 189 -21.18 13.29 -8.55
CA GLN A 189 -22.56 13.76 -8.31
C GLN A 189 -22.62 15.25 -8.02
N GLY A 190 -21.51 15.84 -7.56
CA GLY A 190 -21.37 17.28 -7.37
C GLY A 190 -20.39 17.62 -6.25
N ILE A 191 -19.72 18.76 -6.37
CA ILE A 191 -18.73 19.21 -5.36
C ILE A 191 -19.37 19.42 -3.98
N VAL A 192 -20.56 20.02 -3.93
CA VAL A 192 -21.31 20.25 -2.68
C VAL A 192 -21.71 18.91 -2.05
N THR A 193 -22.16 17.95 -2.86
CA THR A 193 -22.52 16.60 -2.38
C THR A 193 -21.33 15.90 -1.75
N ALA A 194 -20.14 16.01 -2.35
CA ALA A 194 -18.92 15.44 -1.76
C ALA A 194 -18.58 16.05 -0.40
N PHE A 195 -18.62 17.37 -0.27
CA PHE A 195 -18.27 18.05 0.99
C PHE A 195 -19.36 17.96 2.07
N THR A 196 -20.60 17.64 1.73
CA THR A 196 -21.68 17.40 2.71
C THR A 196 -21.72 15.96 3.21
N ALA A 197 -21.06 15.04 2.50
CA ALA A 197 -20.98 13.64 2.86
C ALA A 197 -19.85 13.36 3.88
N TRP A 198 -19.97 12.29 4.65
CA TRP A 198 -19.02 11.97 5.71
C TRP A 198 -17.74 11.27 5.21
N GLN A 199 -17.80 10.68 4.01
CA GLN A 199 -16.74 9.82 3.45
C GLN A 199 -15.39 10.55 3.26
N PRO A 200 -15.32 11.79 2.74
CA PRO A 200 -14.03 12.47 2.58
C PRO A 200 -13.37 12.81 3.92
N TYR A 201 -14.17 13.12 4.94
CA TYR A 201 -13.67 13.42 6.28
C TYR A 201 -13.18 12.15 6.98
N ALA A 202 -13.94 11.06 6.89
CA ALA A 202 -13.49 9.77 7.36
C ALA A 202 -12.22 9.32 6.63
N MET A 203 -12.12 9.56 5.32
CA MET A 203 -10.90 9.27 4.55
C MET A 203 -9.69 9.98 5.15
N ALA A 204 -9.80 11.29 5.39
CA ALA A 204 -8.72 12.08 6.01
C ALA A 204 -8.31 11.55 7.39
N VAL A 205 -9.29 11.22 8.24
CA VAL A 205 -9.03 10.62 9.56
C VAL A 205 -8.32 9.26 9.42
N THR A 206 -8.81 8.38 8.55
CA THR A 206 -8.18 7.07 8.30
C THR A 206 -6.77 7.20 7.73
N SER A 207 -6.48 8.22 6.91
CA SER A 207 -5.13 8.48 6.41
C SER A 207 -4.17 8.88 7.53
N ILE A 208 -4.58 9.80 8.42
CA ILE A 208 -3.75 10.26 9.53
C ILE A 208 -3.48 9.11 10.51
N VAL A 209 -4.54 8.44 10.97
CA VAL A 209 -4.42 7.33 11.92
C VAL A 209 -3.70 6.13 11.29
N GLY A 210 -3.96 5.86 10.02
CA GLY A 210 -3.28 4.80 9.25
C GLY A 210 -1.78 5.06 9.18
N LEU A 211 -1.36 6.28 8.87
CA LEU A 211 0.04 6.67 8.87
C LEU A 211 0.68 6.45 10.25
N MET A 212 0.02 6.89 11.33
CA MET A 212 0.53 6.66 12.69
C MET A 212 0.70 5.17 13.02
N LEU A 213 -0.23 4.32 12.59
CA LEU A 213 -0.14 2.87 12.77
C LEU A 213 0.97 2.23 11.93
N VAL A 214 1.17 2.69 10.69
CA VAL A 214 2.31 2.26 9.85
C VAL A 214 3.62 2.60 10.55
N GLN A 215 3.77 3.83 11.04
CA GLN A 215 4.97 4.24 11.79
C GLN A 215 5.15 3.40 13.05
N SER A 216 4.07 3.13 13.78
CA SER A 216 4.10 2.26 14.97
C SER A 216 4.53 0.82 14.62
N ALA A 217 4.10 0.30 13.47
CA ALA A 217 4.50 -1.03 12.99
C ALA A 217 5.99 -1.09 12.61
N TYR A 218 6.52 -0.02 12.02
CA TYR A 218 7.95 0.09 11.69
C TYR A 218 8.82 0.27 12.93
N GLN A 219 8.32 0.97 13.96
CA GLN A 219 9.02 1.12 15.24
C GLN A 219 8.93 -0.14 16.12
N ALA A 220 7.90 -0.98 15.94
CA ALA A 220 7.68 -2.16 16.77
C ALA A 220 8.64 -3.33 16.48
N GLY A 221 9.32 -3.34 15.34
CA GLY A 221 10.27 -4.37 14.97
C GLY A 221 10.78 -4.22 13.53
N PRO A 222 11.53 -5.21 13.01
CA PRO A 222 12.18 -5.10 11.71
C PRO A 222 11.18 -4.85 10.57
N LEU A 223 11.56 -3.99 9.61
CA LEU A 223 10.76 -3.71 8.41
C LEU A 223 10.40 -4.99 7.64
N ALA A 224 11.32 -5.97 7.61
CA ALA A 224 11.10 -7.28 7.00
C ALA A 224 9.96 -8.11 7.64
N ALA A 225 9.48 -7.73 8.84
CA ALA A 225 8.32 -8.35 9.48
C ALA A 225 7.00 -7.61 9.20
N SER A 226 7.06 -6.31 8.92
CA SER A 226 5.89 -5.45 8.71
C SER A 226 5.52 -5.31 7.24
N MET A 227 6.52 -5.07 6.36
CA MET A 227 6.31 -4.84 4.92
C MET A 227 5.55 -5.98 4.24
N PRO A 228 5.98 -7.27 4.37
CA PRO A 228 5.26 -8.36 3.71
C PRO A 228 3.80 -8.46 4.17
N VAL A 229 3.52 -8.15 5.44
CA VAL A 229 2.15 -8.17 5.97
C VAL A 229 1.31 -7.05 5.36
N MET A 230 1.86 -5.84 5.25
CA MET A 230 1.15 -4.73 4.61
C MET A 230 0.87 -5.02 3.14
N ASP A 231 1.87 -5.50 2.40
CA ASP A 231 1.75 -5.66 0.95
C ASP A 231 0.87 -6.86 0.56
N THR A 232 0.83 -7.91 1.39
CA THR A 232 -0.07 -9.05 1.17
C THR A 232 -1.49 -8.83 1.68
N ALA A 233 -1.67 -8.24 2.87
CA ALA A 233 -2.99 -8.10 3.46
C ALA A 233 -3.80 -6.97 2.80
N ASN A 234 -3.16 -5.93 2.27
CA ASN A 234 -3.85 -4.83 1.58
C ASN A 234 -4.74 -5.30 0.42
N PRO A 235 -4.25 -6.04 -0.60
CA PRO A 235 -5.09 -6.52 -1.68
C PRO A 235 -6.17 -7.48 -1.18
N VAL A 236 -5.89 -8.33 -0.20
CA VAL A 236 -6.87 -9.29 0.36
C VAL A 236 -8.03 -8.55 1.02
N ILE A 237 -7.75 -7.62 1.93
CA ILE A 237 -8.78 -6.84 2.63
C ILE A 237 -9.53 -5.95 1.63
N SER A 238 -8.82 -5.34 0.68
CA SER A 238 -9.44 -4.51 -0.36
C SER A 238 -10.39 -5.29 -1.28
N ILE A 239 -10.01 -6.51 -1.69
CA ILE A 239 -10.88 -7.42 -2.46
C ILE A 239 -12.11 -7.77 -1.63
N ALA A 240 -11.92 -8.11 -0.35
CA ALA A 240 -13.05 -8.43 0.54
C ALA A 240 -14.01 -7.24 0.69
N ILE A 241 -13.49 -6.02 0.85
CA ILE A 241 -14.32 -4.80 0.90
C ILE A 241 -15.07 -4.59 -0.43
N GLY A 242 -14.38 -4.72 -1.57
CA GLY A 242 -15.01 -4.55 -2.88
C GLY A 242 -16.17 -5.53 -3.10
N VAL A 243 -15.97 -6.82 -2.81
CA VAL A 243 -17.01 -7.85 -2.99
C VAL A 243 -18.14 -7.70 -1.96
N LEU A 244 -17.82 -7.54 -0.68
CA LEU A 244 -18.83 -7.61 0.40
C LEU A 244 -19.57 -6.28 0.64
N VAL A 245 -18.91 -5.14 0.40
CA VAL A 245 -19.44 -3.82 0.74
C VAL A 245 -19.91 -3.09 -0.52
N PHE A 246 -19.08 -3.08 -1.55
CA PHE A 246 -19.43 -2.45 -2.83
C PHE A 246 -20.23 -3.38 -3.73
N GLY A 247 -20.41 -4.66 -3.37
CA GLY A 247 -21.15 -5.61 -4.21
C GLY A 247 -20.47 -5.83 -5.56
N GLU A 248 -19.16 -5.66 -5.64
CA GLU A 248 -18.39 -5.93 -6.86
C GLU A 248 -18.47 -7.41 -7.21
N SER A 249 -18.81 -7.70 -8.46
CA SER A 249 -18.96 -9.08 -8.90
C SER A 249 -17.65 -9.61 -9.46
N ILE A 250 -17.37 -10.86 -9.11
CA ILE A 250 -16.31 -11.69 -9.66
C ILE A 250 -16.96 -12.93 -10.27
N ASN A 251 -16.33 -13.50 -11.30
CA ASN A 251 -16.84 -14.69 -11.95
C ASN A 251 -16.80 -15.89 -10.99
N THR A 252 -17.98 -16.43 -10.68
CA THR A 252 -18.17 -17.50 -9.69
C THR A 252 -18.07 -18.91 -10.27
N GLY A 253 -17.80 -19.06 -11.57
CA GLY A 253 -17.56 -20.37 -12.17
C GLY A 253 -16.37 -21.06 -11.50
N VAL A 254 -16.47 -22.36 -11.21
CA VAL A 254 -15.45 -23.11 -10.45
C VAL A 254 -14.03 -22.91 -10.99
N TRP A 255 -13.85 -22.95 -12.31
CA TRP A 255 -12.56 -22.70 -12.95
C TRP A 255 -12.07 -21.26 -12.84
N HIS A 256 -12.98 -20.30 -12.87
CA HIS A 256 -12.68 -18.88 -12.68
C HIS A 256 -12.29 -18.58 -11.23
N LEU A 257 -13.00 -19.16 -10.26
CA LEU A 257 -12.65 -19.06 -8.85
C LEU A 257 -11.31 -19.75 -8.55
N ALA A 258 -11.07 -20.94 -9.10
CA ALA A 258 -9.79 -21.63 -8.98
C ALA A 258 -8.65 -20.80 -9.60
N GLY A 259 -8.86 -20.21 -10.77
CA GLY A 259 -7.90 -19.30 -11.41
C GLY A 259 -7.67 -18.02 -10.62
N ALA A 260 -8.72 -17.41 -10.08
CA ALA A 260 -8.64 -16.19 -9.27
C ALA A 260 -7.91 -16.46 -7.94
N ALA A 261 -8.24 -17.56 -7.26
CA ALA A 261 -7.57 -17.99 -6.04
C ALA A 261 -6.10 -18.37 -6.31
N GLY A 262 -5.83 -19.08 -7.41
CA GLY A 262 -4.47 -19.41 -7.84
C GLY A 262 -3.64 -18.18 -8.19
N GLY A 263 -4.23 -17.22 -8.90
CA GLY A 263 -3.61 -15.94 -9.23
C GLY A 263 -3.32 -15.10 -7.99
N LEU A 264 -4.27 -15.01 -7.06
CA LEU A 264 -4.08 -14.35 -5.77
C LEU A 264 -2.97 -15.04 -4.96
N ALA A 265 -3.00 -16.37 -4.83
CA ALA A 265 -1.97 -17.11 -4.10
C ALA A 265 -0.58 -16.90 -4.72
N LEU A 266 -0.48 -16.88 -6.05
CA LEU A 266 0.76 -16.63 -6.78
C LEU A 266 1.25 -15.19 -6.56
N LEU A 267 0.35 -14.20 -6.60
CA LEU A 267 0.64 -12.81 -6.29
C LEU A 267 1.20 -12.67 -4.86
N LEU A 268 0.48 -13.19 -3.86
CA LEU A 268 0.88 -13.10 -2.45
C LEU A 268 2.22 -13.79 -2.20
N THR A 269 2.44 -14.95 -2.82
CA THR A 269 3.73 -15.66 -2.74
C THR A 269 4.84 -14.83 -3.37
N GLY A 270 4.59 -14.20 -4.51
CA GLY A 270 5.54 -13.32 -5.18
C GLY A 270 5.94 -12.13 -4.31
N ILE A 271 4.97 -11.46 -3.69
CA ILE A 271 5.19 -10.36 -2.74
C ILE A 271 6.10 -10.82 -1.60
N ILE A 272 5.74 -11.93 -0.93
CA ILE A 272 6.55 -12.47 0.18
C ILE A 272 7.98 -12.77 -0.28
N VAL A 273 8.17 -13.38 -1.46
CA VAL A 273 9.50 -13.70 -1.99
C VAL A 273 10.33 -12.44 -2.27
N VAL A 274 9.70 -11.37 -2.75
CA VAL A 274 10.37 -10.08 -2.98
C VAL A 274 10.69 -9.39 -1.65
N ASP A 275 9.74 -9.28 -0.74
CA ASP A 275 9.90 -8.49 0.49
C ASP A 275 10.84 -9.15 1.50
N THR A 276 10.92 -10.49 1.47
CA THR A 276 11.86 -11.27 2.30
C THR A 276 13.20 -11.54 1.60
N SER A 277 13.42 -10.94 0.44
CA SER A 277 14.61 -11.26 -0.34
C SER A 277 15.90 -10.74 0.31
N PRO A 278 17.03 -11.45 0.14
CA PRO A 278 18.33 -10.98 0.63
C PRO A 278 18.76 -9.63 0.04
N LEU A 279 18.21 -9.21 -1.10
CA LEU A 279 18.47 -7.87 -1.65
C LEU A 279 17.76 -6.79 -0.85
N VAL A 280 16.51 -7.00 -0.44
CA VAL A 280 15.79 -6.05 0.44
C VAL A 280 16.51 -5.92 1.78
N HIS A 281 16.93 -7.05 2.36
CA HIS A 281 17.75 -7.04 3.56
C HIS A 281 19.09 -6.33 3.38
N ARG A 282 19.77 -6.50 2.23
CA ARG A 282 21.04 -5.81 1.96
C ARG A 282 20.87 -4.32 1.75
N VAL A 283 19.82 -3.89 1.07
CA VAL A 283 19.50 -2.46 0.94
C VAL A 283 19.27 -1.86 2.33
N GLN A 284 18.45 -2.51 3.16
CA GLN A 284 18.21 -2.08 4.55
C GLN A 284 19.49 -2.08 5.40
N GLN A 285 20.38 -3.06 5.23
CA GLN A 285 21.65 -3.11 5.96
C GLN A 285 22.62 -2.00 5.54
N VAL A 286 22.74 -1.73 4.24
CA VAL A 286 23.55 -0.61 3.75
C VAL A 286 23.02 0.71 4.31
N GLU A 287 21.70 0.86 4.40
CA GLU A 287 21.06 2.05 4.99
C GLU A 287 21.34 2.17 6.49
N GLN A 288 21.24 1.07 7.24
CA GLN A 288 21.57 1.05 8.68
C GLN A 288 23.07 1.32 8.94
N GLN A 289 23.95 0.81 8.09
CA GLN A 289 25.40 1.05 8.20
C GLN A 289 25.76 2.50 7.86
N GLN A 290 25.13 3.08 6.83
CA GLN A 290 25.31 4.49 6.50
C GLN A 290 24.82 5.40 7.62
N GLN A 291 23.71 5.06 8.28
CA GLN A 291 23.25 5.74 9.49
C GLN A 291 24.29 5.62 10.62
N ALA A 292 24.71 4.41 10.97
CA ALA A 292 25.67 4.19 12.06
C ALA A 292 27.06 4.85 11.85
N GLU A 293 27.58 4.89 10.61
CA GLU A 293 28.83 5.58 10.28
C GLU A 293 28.70 7.11 10.39
N THR A 294 27.50 7.64 10.13
CA THR A 294 27.21 9.08 10.30
C THR A 294 27.13 9.44 11.79
N ASP A 295 26.54 8.57 12.61
CA ASP A 295 26.42 8.76 14.07
C ASP A 295 27.77 8.75 14.80
N GLU A 296 28.74 7.99 14.28
CA GLU A 296 30.12 8.00 14.79
C GLU A 296 30.89 9.26 14.37
N GLN A 297 30.55 9.89 13.24
CA GLN A 297 31.22 11.13 12.77
C GLN A 297 30.69 12.39 13.46
N ASP A 298 29.46 12.38 13.95
CA ASP A 298 28.82 13.50 14.65
C ASP A 298 29.04 13.48 16.18
N ARG A 299 29.76 12.49 16.72
CA ARG A 299 30.17 12.38 18.13
C ARG A 299 31.57 12.93 18.39
#